data_AF-A0A932LNF7-F1
#
_entry.id   AF-A0A932LNF7-F1
#
_cell.length_a   1.000
_cell.length_b   1.000
_cell.length_c   1.000
_cell.angle_alpha   90.00
_cell.angle_beta   90.00
_cell.angle_gamma   90.00
#
_symmetry.space_group_name_H-M   'P 1'
#
loop_
_entity.id
_entity.type
_entity.pdbx_description
1 polymer ?
#
loop_
_entity_poly.entity_id
_entity_poly.type
_entity_poly.pdbx_seq_one_letter_code
_entity_poly.pdbx_strand_id
1 'polypeptide(L)'
;MTGRVVFNPAGGGVEMIEGEIQPDGSYRLKGADGKDGAVPGEYRVTVHAFTPGVGEEGVDANYKPPQPLVPAKYGSLDATPLTRKVEEKENVIDLVLTD
;
A
#
# COMPACT_ATOMS: atom_id res chain seq x y z
N MET A 1 -1.91 9.32 -10.44
CA MET A 1 -1.91 7.99 -9.82
C MET A 1 -2.24 8.19 -8.36
N THR A 2 -3.06 7.32 -7.78
CA THR A 2 -3.21 7.24 -6.33
C THR A 2 -2.72 5.85 -5.93
N GLY A 3 -1.85 5.79 -4.93
CA GLY A 3 -1.31 4.53 -4.48
C GLY A 3 -0.96 4.55 -3.00
N ARG A 4 -1.13 3.40 -2.35
CA ARG A 4 -0.86 3.21 -0.94
C ARG A 4 -0.35 1.81 -0.68
N VAL A 5 0.67 1.74 0.16
CA VAL A 5 1.13 0.50 0.77
C VAL A 5 0.67 0.47 2.22
N VAL A 6 0.23 -0.70 2.68
CA VAL A 6 -0.20 -0.91 4.06
C VAL A 6 0.52 -2.13 4.63
N PHE A 7 1.17 -1.93 5.77
CA PHE A 7 1.83 -2.94 6.57
C PHE A 7 0.88 -3.35 7.70
N ASN A 8 0.36 -4.57 7.61
CA ASN A 8 -0.60 -5.15 8.54
C ASN A 8 0.14 -6.09 9.50
N PRO A 9 0.16 -5.85 10.82
CA PRO A 9 0.89 -6.71 11.75
C PRO A 9 0.44 -8.18 11.67
N ALA A 10 1.39 -9.10 11.45
CA ALA A 10 1.07 -10.52 11.29
C ALA A 10 0.77 -11.23 12.62
N GLY A 11 1.20 -10.65 13.76
CA GLY A 11 1.12 -11.25 15.10
C GLY A 11 0.00 -10.72 16.01
N GLY A 12 -1.05 -10.09 15.46
CA GLY A 12 -2.15 -9.54 16.26
C GLY A 12 -1.89 -8.13 16.84
N GLY A 13 -0.85 -7.45 16.36
CA GLY A 13 -0.70 -6.01 16.57
C GLY A 13 -1.83 -5.23 15.88
N VAL A 14 -2.26 -4.13 16.49
CA VAL A 14 -3.43 -3.36 16.02
C VAL A 14 -3.06 -2.18 15.12
N GLU A 15 -1.78 -1.80 15.08
CA GLU A 15 -1.34 -0.60 14.40
C GLU A 15 -0.95 -0.91 12.95
N MET A 16 -1.86 -0.57 12.03
CA MET A 16 -1.57 -0.54 10.60
C MET A 16 -0.67 0.65 10.31
N ILE A 17 0.33 0.43 9.46
CA ILE A 17 1.30 1.45 9.08
C ILE A 17 1.22 1.62 7.58
N GLU A 18 1.16 2.85 7.11
CA GLU A 18 0.88 3.15 5.71
C GLU A 18 1.87 4.14 5.12
N GLY A 19 2.04 4.02 3.80
CA GLY A 19 2.80 4.97 3.00
C GLY A 19 2.07 5.27 1.71
N GLU A 20 2.04 6.53 1.33
CA GLU A 20 1.59 6.95 0.01
C GLU A 20 2.66 6.60 -1.03
N ILE A 21 2.24 5.95 -2.11
CA ILE A 21 3.11 5.60 -3.23
C ILE A 21 3.22 6.82 -4.15
N GLN A 22 4.44 7.29 -4.32
CA GLN A 22 4.79 8.40 -5.20
C GLN A 22 4.78 7.94 -6.67
N PRO A 23 4.74 8.89 -7.63
CA PRO A 23 4.71 8.54 -9.06
C PRO A 23 5.90 7.70 -9.56
N ASP A 24 7.04 7.71 -8.84
CA ASP A 24 8.22 6.90 -9.12
C ASP A 24 8.17 5.50 -8.47
N GLY A 25 7.08 5.18 -7.77
CA GLY A 25 6.88 3.92 -7.04
C GLY A 25 7.46 3.89 -5.63
N SER A 26 8.19 4.94 -5.21
CA SER A 26 8.71 5.04 -3.85
C SER A 26 7.59 5.32 -2.85
N TYR A 27 7.82 4.97 -1.58
CA TYR A 27 6.91 5.28 -0.49
C TYR A 27 7.70 5.51 0.80
N ARG A 28 7.06 6.17 1.75
CA ARG A 28 7.59 6.33 3.12
C ARG A 28 6.50 5.95 4.11
N LEU A 29 6.79 4.98 4.96
CA LEU A 29 5.88 4.56 6.02
C LEU A 29 5.81 5.62 7.11
N LYS A 30 4.60 5.87 7.61
CA LYS A 30 4.35 6.72 8.77
C LYS A 30 3.63 5.91 9.84
N GLY A 31 4.17 5.89 11.04
CA GLY A 31 3.53 5.29 12.22
C GLY A 31 2.29 6.08 12.65
N ALA A 32 1.48 5.54 13.56
CA ALA A 32 0.25 6.22 14.00
C ALA A 32 0.53 7.51 14.80
N ASP A 33 1.75 7.67 15.33
CA ASP A 33 2.20 8.92 15.95
C ASP A 33 2.56 10.02 14.93
N GLY A 34 2.39 9.74 13.63
CA GLY A 34 2.67 10.65 12.53
C GLY A 34 4.15 10.80 12.20
N LYS A 35 5.04 10.09 12.90
CA LYS A 35 6.47 10.08 12.59
C LYS A 35 6.76 9.07 11.49
N ASP A 36 7.83 9.36 10.76
CA ASP A 36 8.33 8.43 9.76
C ASP A 36 8.86 7.16 10.41
N GLY A 37 8.64 6.05 9.73
CA GLY A 37 9.06 4.73 10.17
C GLY A 37 7.90 3.84 10.59
N ALA A 38 8.27 2.68 11.08
CA ALA A 38 7.34 1.65 11.51
C ALA A 38 7.88 1.00 12.78
N VAL A 39 6.97 0.52 13.63
CA VAL A 39 7.36 -0.31 14.77
C VAL A 39 8.04 -1.58 14.25
N PRO A 40 9.16 -2.04 14.84
CA PRO A 40 9.78 -3.30 14.45
C PRO A 40 8.81 -4.48 14.59
N GLY A 41 8.77 -5.38 13.60
CA GLY A 41 7.83 -6.49 13.60
C GLY A 41 7.68 -7.17 12.24
N GLU A 42 6.88 -8.23 12.22
CA GLU A 42 6.51 -8.95 11.00
C GLU A 42 5.15 -8.45 10.50
N TYR A 43 5.07 -8.18 9.20
CA TYR A 43 3.90 -7.60 8.55
C TYR A 43 3.48 -8.39 7.31
N ARG A 44 2.17 -8.51 7.10
CA ARG A 44 1.60 -8.77 5.78
C ARG A 44 1.38 -7.45 5.07
N VAL A 45 1.81 -7.37 3.82
CA VAL A 45 1.78 -6.12 3.05
C VAL A 45 0.69 -6.18 2.01
N THR A 46 -0.16 -5.15 1.97
CA THR A 46 -1.09 -4.92 0.87
C THR A 46 -0.69 -3.67 0.09
N VAL A 47 -0.95 -3.70 -1.21
CA VAL A 47 -0.65 -2.61 -2.14
C VAL A 47 -1.90 -2.30 -2.93
N HIS A 48 -2.32 -1.05 -2.88
CA HIS A 48 -3.44 -0.52 -3.64
C HIS A 48 -2.92 0.60 -4.53
N ALA A 49 -3.04 0.45 -5.85
CA ALA A 49 -2.60 1.49 -6.78
C ALA A 49 -3.55 1.54 -7.97
N PHE A 50 -3.96 2.76 -8.33
CA PHE A 50 -4.94 2.99 -9.37
C PHE A 50 -4.55 4.16 -10.28
N THR A 51 -4.96 4.08 -11.55
CA THR A 51 -5.02 5.26 -12.42
C THR A 51 -6.03 6.25 -11.83
N PRO A 52 -5.87 7.57 -12.05
CA PRO A 52 -6.95 8.49 -11.74
C PRO A 52 -8.20 8.13 -12.55
N GLY A 53 -9.38 8.31 -11.95
CA GLY A 53 -10.63 8.34 -12.70
C GLY A 53 -10.77 9.63 -13.51
N VAL A 54 -11.75 9.67 -14.41
CA VAL A 54 -12.14 10.86 -15.17
C VAL A 54 -13.61 11.13 -14.89
N GLY A 55 -13.95 12.36 -14.50
CA GLY A 55 -15.33 12.79 -14.23
C GLY A 55 -15.98 12.13 -13.01
N GLU A 56 -17.24 12.47 -12.78
CA GLU A 56 -18.11 11.92 -11.74
C GLU A 56 -19.08 10.87 -12.30
N GLU A 57 -19.17 9.73 -11.62
CA GLU A 57 -19.99 8.60 -12.04
C GLU A 57 -21.48 8.98 -12.06
N GLY A 58 -22.17 8.68 -13.17
CA GLY A 58 -23.59 9.01 -13.32
C GLY A 58 -23.90 10.48 -13.60
N VAL A 59 -22.89 11.36 -13.62
CA VAL A 59 -23.02 12.79 -13.96
C VAL A 59 -22.37 13.07 -15.31
N ASP A 60 -21.11 12.69 -15.49
CA ASP A 60 -20.34 13.03 -16.68
C ASP A 60 -20.45 11.97 -17.79
N ALA A 61 -20.76 12.39 -19.01
CA ALA A 61 -20.87 11.50 -20.18
C ALA A 61 -19.55 10.82 -20.58
N ASN A 62 -18.41 11.39 -20.17
CA ASN A 62 -17.06 10.86 -20.42
C ASN A 62 -16.45 10.18 -19.18
N TYR A 63 -17.25 9.81 -18.19
CA TYR A 63 -16.79 9.15 -16.99
C TYR A 63 -15.93 7.91 -17.31
N LYS A 64 -14.80 7.77 -16.61
CA LYS A 64 -13.97 6.56 -16.62
C LYS A 64 -13.57 6.23 -15.18
N PRO A 65 -13.84 5.00 -14.69
CA PRO A 65 -13.43 4.62 -13.35
C PRO A 65 -11.90 4.51 -13.25
N PRO A 66 -11.34 4.69 -12.04
CA PRO A 66 -9.96 4.29 -11.74
C PRO A 66 -9.70 2.83 -12.13
N GLN A 67 -8.56 2.55 -12.75
CA GLN A 67 -8.14 1.19 -13.11
C GLN A 67 -7.01 0.71 -12.21
N PRO A 68 -7.03 -0.55 -11.74
CA PRO A 68 -5.96 -1.09 -10.91
C PRO A 68 -4.65 -1.15 -11.70
N LEU A 69 -3.57 -0.73 -11.06
CA LEU A 69 -2.20 -0.78 -11.59
C LEU A 69 -1.41 -1.99 -11.07
N VAL A 70 -1.97 -2.73 -10.13
CA VAL A 70 -1.35 -3.90 -9.49
C VAL A 70 -2.32 -5.08 -9.48
N PRO A 71 -1.81 -6.33 -9.56
CA PRO A 71 -2.65 -7.51 -9.45
C PRO A 71 -3.49 -7.55 -8.18
N ALA A 72 -4.75 -7.97 -8.30
CA ALA A 72 -5.72 -7.95 -7.21
C ALA A 72 -5.26 -8.71 -5.95
N LYS A 73 -4.43 -9.76 -6.11
CA LYS A 73 -3.86 -10.53 -4.99
C LYS A 73 -3.11 -9.65 -3.98
N TYR A 74 -2.47 -8.57 -4.43
CA TYR A 74 -1.74 -7.65 -3.55
C TYR A 74 -2.64 -6.70 -2.77
N GLY A 75 -3.89 -6.51 -3.18
CA GLY A 75 -4.86 -5.67 -2.48
C GLY A 75 -5.64 -6.41 -1.38
N SER A 76 -5.41 -7.70 -1.16
CA SER A 76 -6.17 -8.52 -0.21
C SER A 76 -5.26 -9.12 0.85
N LEU A 77 -5.62 -8.97 2.13
CA LEU A 77 -4.85 -9.51 3.25
C LEU A 77 -4.84 -11.06 3.29
N ASP A 78 -5.88 -11.67 2.73
CA ASP A 78 -6.05 -13.12 2.68
C ASP A 78 -5.31 -13.75 1.50
N ALA A 79 -5.07 -12.98 0.44
CA ALA A 79 -4.47 -13.47 -0.81
C ALA A 79 -3.04 -12.95 -1.04
N THR A 80 -2.63 -11.86 -0.38
CA THR A 80 -1.32 -11.26 -0.61
C THR A 80 -0.21 -12.22 -0.20
N PRO A 81 0.76 -12.51 -1.08
CA PRO A 81 1.93 -13.30 -0.72
C PRO A 81 2.99 -12.43 -0.03
N LEU A 82 2.79 -11.12 0.07
CA LEU A 82 3.81 -10.20 0.56
C LEU A 82 3.89 -10.23 2.09
N THR A 83 5.05 -10.64 2.59
CA THR A 83 5.44 -10.50 3.99
C THR A 83 6.73 -9.70 4.10
N ARG A 84 6.83 -8.81 5.10
CA ARG A 84 8.01 -8.00 5.35
C ARG A 84 8.27 -7.86 6.84
N LYS A 85 9.55 -7.95 7.19
CA LYS A 85 10.05 -7.66 8.52
C LYS A 85 10.58 -6.23 8.56
N VAL A 86 10.16 -5.47 9.56
CA VAL A 86 10.75 -4.19 9.93
C VAL A 86 11.67 -4.43 11.12
N GLU A 87 12.92 -4.00 11.02
CA GLU A 87 13.91 -4.11 12.10
C GLU A 87 14.12 -2.77 12.80
N GLU A 88 14.67 -2.77 14.01
CA GLU A 88 15.02 -1.56 14.78
C GLU A 88 16.28 -0.87 14.21
N LYS A 89 16.19 -0.43 12.95
CA LYS A 89 17.22 0.26 12.19
C LYS A 89 16.60 0.98 11.00
N GLU A 90 17.42 1.63 10.19
CA GLU A 90 16.98 2.11 8.88
C GLU A 90 16.67 0.92 7.96
N ASN A 91 15.44 0.87 7.43
CA ASN A 91 14.99 -0.19 6.55
C ASN A 91 14.77 0.38 5.14
N VAL A 92 15.27 -0.32 4.12
CA VAL A 92 14.84 -0.16 2.72
C VAL A 92 14.12 -1.43 2.33
N ILE A 93 12.84 -1.32 1.99
CA ILE A 93 11.97 -2.46 1.70
C ILE A 93 11.43 -2.32 0.29
N ASP A 94 12.00 -3.07 -0.64
CA ASP A 94 11.50 -3.15 -2.01
C ASP A 94 10.40 -4.21 -2.13
N LEU A 95 9.31 -3.81 -2.80
CA LEU A 95 8.18 -4.69 -3.09
C LEU A 95 8.17 -5.01 -4.58
N VAL A 96 8.63 -6.21 -4.91
CA VAL A 96 8.52 -6.73 -6.28
C VAL A 96 7.13 -7.34 -6.45
N LEU A 97 6.35 -6.75 -7.37
CA LEU A 97 5.03 -7.21 -7.73
C LEU A 97 5.11 -7.96 -9.07
N THR A 98 4.55 -9.16 -9.12
CA THR A 98 4.53 -10.02 -10.30
C THR A 98 3.09 -10.41 -10.63
N ASP A 99 2.79 -10.58 -11.91
CA ASP A 99 1.50 -11.11 -12.36
C ASP A 99 1.28 -12.57 -11.93
#